data_AF-A0A2X4UVV1-F1
#
_entry.id   AF-A0A2X4UVV1-F1
#
_cell.length_a   1.000
_cell.length_b   1.000
_cell.length_c   1.000
_cell.angle_alpha   90.00
_cell.angle_beta   90.00
_cell.angle_gamma   90.00
#
_symmetry.space_group_name_H-M   'P 1'
#
loop_
_entity.id
_entity.type
_entity.pdbx_description
1 polymer ?
#
loop_
_entity_poly.entity_id
_entity_poly.type
_entity_poly.pdbx_seq_one_letter_code
_entity_poly.pdbx_strand_id
1 'polypeptide(L)'
;MFSLVLHSHLPWLANHGRWPVGEEWLYQSWAATYLPVTDVLRRLAREGHTRMVTLGITPVLAAQLDDPHCLAGMHHWLGNWQLRAHEAAGMAEESYRALGAREHRAAGAALEMFETRWRHGGSPVLRELVDADAIELLGGPLAHPFQPLLDPRMREFSLTEGLHDAQTRWQHRPRGIWGPECGFTPGMETGYAAAGVEHFMVDGPALHGDTSLGRTVLDSDVVCFGRDLQVSYRVWSPKSGYPGHSAYRDFHTYCHDTGLKPSRVTGRAVPSEDKAPYDPELASLAVDRHVSDFVETIRRRLRSESARIGRDALVVAAFDTELFGHWWFEGPLFLERLLRALPEAGIEVGTLTDARDRGYVGGPVDLADSSWGSGKDWRVWAGDQVSDLVRLNDEVVRTTLDTLDKAHGGRALGAPVLRNRVHDQMLREALLTVSSDWAFMVSKDTAAAYARDRAHTHAHALREIADAVASGRDSAAVRLADGWNRADNLFPGLDARRLPGRHGGKS
;
A
#
# COMPACT_ATOMS: atom_id res chain seq x y z
N MET A 1 16.73 16.09 -10.02
CA MET A 1 15.28 15.82 -9.97
C MET A 1 14.85 15.32 -8.59
N PHE A 2 13.64 15.66 -8.14
CA PHE A 2 12.99 15.09 -6.95
C PHE A 2 11.84 14.16 -7.35
N SER A 3 11.70 13.01 -6.68
CA SER A 3 10.57 12.10 -6.85
C SER A 3 9.92 11.80 -5.50
N LEU A 4 8.60 12.00 -5.45
CA LEU A 4 7.76 11.61 -4.33
C LEU A 4 7.10 10.27 -4.65
N VAL A 5 7.25 9.30 -3.75
CA VAL A 5 6.67 7.96 -3.87
C VAL A 5 5.68 7.74 -2.73
N LEU A 6 4.45 7.36 -3.07
CA LEU A 6 3.39 7.05 -2.11
C LEU A 6 2.99 5.58 -2.26
N HIS A 7 3.00 4.80 -1.18
CA HIS A 7 2.64 3.39 -1.17
C HIS A 7 1.28 3.18 -0.48
N SER A 8 0.26 2.79 -1.24
CA SER A 8 -1.10 2.54 -0.73
C SER A 8 -1.32 1.05 -0.56
N HIS A 9 -1.57 0.61 0.67
CA HIS A 9 -1.81 -0.80 0.97
C HIS A 9 -2.63 -1.00 2.24
N LEU A 10 -3.61 -1.89 2.15
CA LEU A 10 -4.21 -2.59 3.29
C LEU A 10 -4.35 -4.08 2.94
N PRO A 11 -4.27 -5.00 3.91
CA PRO A 11 -4.60 -6.41 3.69
C PRO A 11 -6.06 -6.55 3.24
N TRP A 12 -6.47 -7.74 2.82
CA TRP A 12 -7.89 -8.04 2.59
C TRP A 12 -8.67 -7.97 3.91
N LEU A 13 -9.48 -6.92 4.09
CA LEU A 13 -10.26 -6.67 5.32
C LEU A 13 -11.76 -6.93 5.12
N ALA A 14 -12.24 -6.93 3.88
CA ALA A 14 -13.65 -7.10 3.54
C ALA A 14 -14.19 -8.42 4.13
N ASN A 15 -15.33 -8.37 4.83
CA ASN A 15 -15.96 -9.51 5.50
C ASN A 15 -15.16 -10.13 6.66
N HIS A 16 -14.02 -9.54 7.06
CA HIS A 16 -13.12 -10.09 8.08
C HIS A 16 -13.01 -9.17 9.30
N GLY A 17 -14.16 -8.90 9.92
CA GLY A 17 -14.29 -8.00 11.07
C GLY A 17 -14.59 -6.56 10.65
N ARG A 18 -15.40 -5.86 11.47
CA ARG A 18 -15.76 -4.46 11.22
C ARG A 18 -15.06 -3.51 12.16
N TRP A 19 -15.12 -3.77 13.46
CA TRP A 19 -14.60 -2.89 14.51
C TRP A 19 -14.11 -3.73 15.71
N PRO A 20 -13.04 -3.34 16.42
CA PRO A 20 -12.17 -2.17 16.18
C PRO A 20 -11.07 -2.40 15.12
N VAL A 21 -10.93 -3.65 14.65
CA VAL A 21 -9.98 -4.08 13.63
C VAL A 21 -10.74 -4.74 12.48
N GLY A 22 -10.29 -4.53 11.25
CA GLY A 22 -10.97 -4.99 10.05
C GLY A 22 -11.36 -3.83 9.14
N GLU A 23 -12.58 -3.85 8.62
CA GLU A 23 -13.08 -2.87 7.65
C GLU A 23 -13.01 -1.41 8.13
N GLU A 24 -13.05 -1.13 9.44
CA GLU A 24 -12.87 0.23 9.98
C GLU A 24 -11.57 0.87 9.49
N TRP A 25 -10.48 0.10 9.38
CA TRP A 25 -9.20 0.62 8.87
C TRP A 25 -9.28 1.02 7.40
N LEU A 26 -9.99 0.24 6.59
CA LEU A 26 -10.25 0.57 5.19
C LEU A 26 -11.06 1.86 5.09
N TYR A 27 -12.18 1.98 5.79
CA TYR A 27 -13.06 3.14 5.66
C TYR A 27 -12.43 4.42 6.22
N GLN A 28 -11.70 4.34 7.33
CA GLN A 28 -10.94 5.48 7.85
C GLN A 28 -9.84 5.93 6.88
N SER A 29 -9.10 5.00 6.28
CA SER A 29 -8.06 5.32 5.29
C SER A 29 -8.67 5.88 4.01
N TRP A 30 -9.79 5.33 3.56
CA TRP A 30 -10.49 5.80 2.36
C TRP A 30 -11.01 7.23 2.55
N ALA A 31 -11.73 7.49 3.65
CA ALA A 31 -12.29 8.80 3.94
C ALA A 31 -11.20 9.86 4.17
N ALA A 32 -10.19 9.54 4.96
CA ALA A 32 -9.19 10.51 5.41
C ALA A 32 -8.03 10.68 4.42
N THR A 33 -7.73 9.67 3.59
CA THR A 33 -6.56 9.66 2.70
C THR A 33 -6.97 9.52 1.24
N TYR A 34 -7.59 8.40 0.83
CA TYR A 34 -7.73 8.11 -0.61
C TYR A 34 -8.65 9.12 -1.32
N LEU A 35 -9.77 9.51 -0.70
CA LEU A 35 -10.62 10.56 -1.24
C LEU A 35 -9.85 11.90 -1.40
N PRO A 36 -9.29 12.51 -0.34
CA PRO A 36 -8.63 13.80 -0.49
C PRO A 36 -7.34 13.77 -1.32
N VAL A 37 -6.51 12.73 -1.22
CA VAL A 37 -5.26 12.63 -2.02
C VAL A 37 -5.58 12.53 -3.50
N THR A 38 -6.55 11.69 -3.90
CA THR A 38 -6.95 11.62 -5.32
C THR A 38 -7.60 12.90 -5.81
N ASP A 39 -8.35 13.63 -4.96
CA ASP A 39 -8.89 14.94 -5.32
C ASP A 39 -7.77 15.96 -5.57
N VAL A 40 -6.76 16.02 -4.69
CA VAL A 40 -5.58 16.88 -4.86
C VAL A 40 -4.89 16.60 -6.19
N LEU A 41 -4.55 15.33 -6.46
CA LEU A 41 -3.86 14.95 -7.69
C LEU A 41 -4.71 15.26 -8.94
N ARG A 42 -6.02 15.01 -8.88
CA ARG A 42 -6.94 15.30 -9.98
C ARG A 42 -7.07 16.80 -10.25
N ARG A 43 -7.17 17.63 -9.21
CA ARG A 43 -7.25 19.09 -9.38
C ARG A 43 -5.97 19.63 -10.01
N LEU A 44 -4.80 19.21 -9.50
CA LEU A 44 -3.51 19.59 -10.09
C LEU A 44 -3.37 19.10 -11.54
N ALA A 45 -3.83 17.89 -11.85
CA ALA A 45 -3.83 17.37 -13.21
C ALA A 45 -4.68 18.23 -14.17
N ARG A 46 -5.86 18.70 -13.72
CA ARG A 46 -6.71 19.62 -14.50
C ARG A 46 -6.09 20.99 -14.73
N GLU A 47 -5.19 21.40 -13.85
CA GLU A 47 -4.38 22.62 -13.98
C GLU A 47 -3.15 22.42 -14.89
N GLY A 48 -2.95 21.20 -15.41
CA GLY A 48 -1.87 20.86 -16.34
C GLY A 48 -0.62 20.27 -15.69
N HIS A 49 -0.64 19.96 -14.40
CA HIS A 49 0.48 19.28 -13.74
C HIS A 49 0.49 17.79 -14.09
N THR A 50 1.63 17.30 -14.56
CA THR A 50 1.85 15.89 -14.90
C THR A 50 3.02 15.31 -14.10
N ARG A 51 3.14 13.98 -14.08
CA ARG A 51 4.29 13.25 -13.51
C ARG A 51 4.62 13.67 -12.07
N MET A 52 3.59 14.00 -11.28
CA MET A 52 3.76 14.65 -9.97
C MET A 52 4.26 13.68 -8.90
N VAL A 53 3.76 12.45 -8.95
CA VAL A 53 3.96 11.44 -7.90
C VAL A 53 4.08 10.07 -8.54
N THR A 54 4.95 9.24 -7.96
CA THR A 54 4.95 7.80 -8.19
C THR A 54 4.03 7.14 -7.16
N LEU A 55 2.87 6.66 -7.58
CA LEU A 55 1.83 6.13 -6.69
C LEU A 55 1.77 4.60 -6.80
N GLY A 56 2.12 3.91 -5.73
CA GLY A 56 1.92 2.47 -5.59
C GLY A 56 0.55 2.14 -5.04
N ILE A 57 -0.11 1.16 -5.65
CA ILE A 57 -1.39 0.62 -5.19
C ILE A 57 -1.32 -0.90 -5.30
N THR A 58 -1.41 -1.57 -4.16
CA THR A 58 -1.37 -3.03 -4.15
C THR A 58 -2.63 -3.62 -4.78
N PRO A 59 -2.54 -4.75 -5.50
CA PRO A 59 -3.72 -5.37 -6.12
C PRO A 59 -4.81 -5.71 -5.11
N VAL A 60 -4.45 -6.17 -3.90
CA VAL A 60 -5.42 -6.46 -2.82
C VAL A 60 -6.16 -5.20 -2.34
N LEU A 61 -5.51 -4.04 -2.28
CA LEU A 61 -6.19 -2.78 -1.97
C LEU A 61 -7.11 -2.38 -3.13
N ALA A 62 -6.62 -2.43 -4.38
CA ALA A 62 -7.43 -2.12 -5.56
C ALA A 62 -8.69 -3.00 -5.63
N ALA A 63 -8.57 -4.28 -5.29
CA ALA A 63 -9.71 -5.20 -5.21
C ALA A 63 -10.76 -4.75 -4.18
N GLN A 64 -10.34 -4.28 -3.00
CA GLN A 64 -11.26 -3.77 -1.96
C GLN A 64 -11.94 -2.47 -2.38
N LEU A 65 -11.21 -1.57 -3.06
CA LEU A 65 -11.77 -0.30 -3.53
C LEU A 65 -12.79 -0.48 -4.66
N ASP A 66 -12.84 -1.65 -5.30
CA ASP A 66 -13.83 -2.01 -6.32
C ASP A 66 -14.88 -3.02 -5.82
N ASP A 67 -14.74 -3.54 -4.59
CA ASP A 67 -15.64 -4.56 -4.07
C ASP A 67 -17.03 -3.96 -3.71
N PRO A 68 -18.15 -4.54 -4.20
CA PRO A 68 -19.47 -4.01 -3.92
C PRO A 68 -19.84 -3.94 -2.43
N HIS A 69 -19.36 -4.88 -1.61
CA HIS A 69 -19.60 -4.85 -0.17
C HIS A 69 -18.80 -3.71 0.49
N CYS A 70 -17.54 -3.52 0.12
CA CYS A 70 -16.73 -2.39 0.59
C CYS A 70 -17.30 -1.04 0.13
N LEU A 71 -17.79 -0.92 -1.11
CA LEU A 71 -18.42 0.30 -1.62
C LEU A 71 -19.68 0.66 -0.81
N ALA A 72 -20.53 -0.33 -0.55
CA ALA A 72 -21.70 -0.14 0.30
C ALA A 72 -21.28 0.23 1.73
N GLY A 73 -20.30 -0.48 2.30
CA GLY A 73 -19.77 -0.21 3.64
C GLY A 73 -19.21 1.20 3.79
N MET A 74 -18.44 1.67 2.80
CA MET A 74 -17.87 3.01 2.76
C MET A 74 -18.96 4.09 2.71
N HIS A 75 -20.00 3.91 1.89
CA HIS A 75 -21.13 4.84 1.85
C HIS A 75 -21.84 4.95 3.20
N HIS A 76 -22.14 3.81 3.85
CA HIS A 76 -22.72 3.79 5.19
C HIS A 76 -21.80 4.44 6.23
N TRP A 77 -20.49 4.17 6.15
CA TRP A 77 -19.51 4.73 7.08
C TRP A 77 -19.44 6.25 6.99
N LEU A 78 -19.43 6.81 5.78
CA LEU A 78 -19.47 8.26 5.55
C LEU A 78 -20.77 8.89 6.07
N GLY A 79 -21.91 8.24 5.87
CA GLY A 79 -23.20 8.67 6.45
C GLY A 79 -23.16 8.68 7.98
N ASN A 80 -22.60 7.63 8.60
CA ASN A 80 -22.40 7.55 10.05
C ASN A 80 -21.43 8.62 10.57
N TRP A 81 -20.39 8.99 9.81
CA TRP A 81 -19.53 10.13 10.15
C TRP A 81 -20.33 11.43 10.22
N GLN A 82 -21.23 11.68 9.26
CA GLN A 82 -22.07 12.87 9.28
C GLN A 82 -23.02 12.89 10.49
N LEU A 83 -23.57 11.74 10.90
CA LEU A 83 -24.39 11.63 12.11
C LEU A 83 -23.59 11.95 13.39
N ARG A 84 -22.38 11.40 13.53
CA ARG A 84 -21.48 11.70 14.66
C ARG A 84 -21.09 13.17 14.70
N ALA A 85 -20.98 13.82 13.55
CA ALA A 85 -20.75 15.26 13.46
C ALA A 85 -21.95 16.09 13.95
N HIS A 86 -23.19 15.65 13.69
CA HIS A 86 -24.39 16.30 14.25
C HIS A 86 -24.47 16.16 15.77
N GLU A 87 -24.09 15.00 16.30
CA GLU A 87 -24.03 14.78 17.75
C GLU A 87 -23.02 15.73 18.40
N ALA A 88 -21.80 15.84 17.85
CA ALA A 88 -20.80 16.80 18.32
C ALA A 88 -21.30 18.26 18.23
N ALA A 89 -22.05 18.60 17.18
CA ALA A 89 -22.63 19.93 17.00
C ALA A 89 -23.68 20.30 18.07
N GLY A 90 -24.25 19.30 18.76
CA GLY A 90 -25.20 19.47 19.87
C GLY A 90 -24.56 19.51 21.26
N MET A 91 -23.25 19.28 21.39
CA MET A 91 -22.58 19.20 22.69
C MET A 91 -22.45 20.56 23.39
N ALA A 92 -22.26 20.53 24.72
CA ALA A 92 -22.27 21.72 25.57
C ALA A 92 -21.05 22.63 25.41
N GLU A 93 -19.88 22.11 25.06
CA GLU A 93 -18.69 22.93 24.85
C GLU A 93 -18.64 23.52 23.44
N GLU A 94 -18.18 24.76 23.32
CA GLU A 94 -18.06 25.47 22.04
C GLU A 94 -17.06 24.80 21.08
N SER A 95 -15.98 24.26 21.63
CA SER A 95 -14.97 23.47 20.89
C SER A 95 -15.59 22.28 20.16
N TYR A 96 -16.47 21.53 20.83
CA TYR A 96 -17.18 20.40 20.22
C TYR A 96 -18.21 20.85 19.19
N ARG A 97 -18.93 21.96 19.43
CA ARG A 97 -19.86 22.51 18.42
C ARG A 97 -19.13 22.92 17.15
N ALA A 98 -17.99 23.60 17.29
CA ALA A 98 -17.14 23.99 16.17
C ALA A 98 -16.57 22.77 15.43
N LEU A 99 -16.16 21.72 16.16
CA LEU A 99 -15.76 20.43 15.58
C LEU A 99 -16.91 19.81 14.79
N GLY A 100 -18.09 19.65 15.39
CA GLY A 100 -19.26 19.05 14.74
C GLY A 100 -19.65 19.79 13.45
N ALA A 101 -19.66 21.12 13.46
CA ALA A 101 -19.93 21.91 12.27
C ALA A 101 -18.90 21.69 11.15
N ARG A 102 -17.61 21.55 11.49
CA ARG A 102 -16.54 21.26 10.52
C ARG A 102 -16.62 19.84 9.97
N GLU A 103 -16.76 18.86 10.86
CA GLU A 103 -16.85 17.45 10.50
C GLU A 103 -18.11 17.17 9.67
N HIS A 104 -19.21 17.89 9.91
CA HIS A 104 -20.42 17.80 9.07
C HIS A 104 -20.12 18.23 7.62
N ARG A 105 -19.41 19.35 7.44
CA ARG A 105 -19.00 19.81 6.10
C ARG A 105 -18.03 18.85 5.44
N ALA A 106 -17.06 18.33 6.19
CA ALA A 106 -16.08 17.38 5.69
C ALA A 106 -16.74 16.05 5.26
N ALA A 107 -17.62 15.49 6.10
CA ALA A 107 -18.38 14.29 5.79
C ALA A 107 -19.31 14.51 4.58
N GLY A 108 -19.98 15.66 4.50
CA GLY A 108 -20.82 16.02 3.36
C GLY A 108 -20.03 16.09 2.05
N ALA A 109 -18.87 16.73 2.04
CA ALA A 109 -17.99 16.79 0.87
C ALA A 109 -17.44 15.40 0.49
N ALA A 110 -17.09 14.58 1.49
CA ALA A 110 -16.64 13.21 1.26
C ALA A 110 -17.75 12.32 0.67
N LEU A 111 -19.00 12.45 1.16
CA LEU A 111 -20.18 11.79 0.60
C LEU A 111 -20.41 12.20 -0.86
N GLU A 112 -20.42 13.50 -1.14
CA GLU A 112 -20.61 14.00 -2.51
C GLU A 112 -19.52 13.47 -3.44
N MET A 113 -18.25 13.53 -3.02
CA MET A 113 -17.14 12.98 -3.79
C MET A 113 -17.30 11.48 -4.02
N PHE A 114 -17.71 10.73 -3.00
CA PHE A 114 -17.90 9.29 -3.13
C PHE A 114 -19.04 8.96 -4.11
N GLU A 115 -20.20 9.58 -3.95
CA GLU A 115 -21.39 9.33 -4.77
C GLU A 115 -21.22 9.75 -6.23
N THR A 116 -20.43 10.80 -6.48
CA THR A 116 -20.21 11.32 -7.84
C THR A 116 -19.05 10.65 -8.56
N ARG A 117 -18.05 10.10 -7.84
CA ARG A 117 -16.80 9.61 -8.45
C ARG A 117 -16.43 8.16 -8.11
N TRP A 118 -16.72 7.71 -6.89
CA TRP A 118 -16.22 6.43 -6.36
C TRP A 118 -17.28 5.35 -6.24
N ARG A 119 -18.58 5.67 -6.34
CA ARG A 119 -19.68 4.70 -6.14
C ARG A 119 -19.62 3.47 -7.05
N HIS A 120 -18.82 3.51 -8.12
CA HIS A 120 -18.62 2.43 -9.09
C HIS A 120 -17.22 1.81 -9.02
N GLY A 121 -16.49 2.02 -7.93
CA GLY A 121 -15.13 1.52 -7.71
C GLY A 121 -14.04 2.59 -7.77
N GLY A 122 -12.89 2.27 -7.20
CA GLY A 122 -11.68 3.09 -7.26
C GLY A 122 -10.92 3.00 -8.58
N SER A 123 -11.11 1.91 -9.34
CA SER A 123 -10.39 1.71 -10.61
C SER A 123 -10.61 2.82 -11.65
N PRO A 124 -11.84 3.29 -11.92
CA PRO A 124 -12.06 4.42 -12.82
C PRO A 124 -11.40 5.72 -12.35
N VAL A 125 -11.36 5.96 -11.04
CA VAL A 125 -10.76 7.16 -10.45
C VAL A 125 -9.25 7.17 -10.64
N LEU A 126 -8.59 6.03 -10.40
CA LEU A 126 -7.16 5.90 -10.59
C LEU A 126 -6.76 5.91 -12.06
N ARG A 127 -7.58 5.29 -12.92
CA ARG A 127 -7.38 5.33 -14.36
C ARG A 127 -7.39 6.76 -14.91
N GLU A 128 -8.26 7.64 -14.41
CA GLU A 128 -8.25 9.07 -14.79
C GLU A 128 -6.89 9.73 -14.53
N LEU A 129 -6.22 9.40 -13.42
CA LEU A 129 -4.90 9.93 -13.10
C LEU A 129 -3.81 9.36 -14.00
N VAL A 130 -3.89 8.07 -14.34
CA VAL A 130 -2.97 7.40 -15.27
C VAL A 130 -3.13 7.94 -16.69
N ASP A 131 -4.37 8.05 -17.19
CA ASP A 131 -4.68 8.54 -18.54
C ASP A 131 -4.31 10.03 -18.70
N ALA A 132 -4.34 10.81 -17.60
CA ALA A 132 -3.88 12.20 -17.57
C ALA A 132 -2.35 12.34 -17.43
N ASP A 133 -1.60 11.24 -17.33
CA ASP A 133 -0.16 11.22 -17.02
C ASP A 133 0.18 12.02 -15.75
N ALA A 134 -0.78 12.11 -14.81
CA ALA A 134 -0.64 12.86 -13.56
C ALA A 134 0.31 12.13 -12.59
N ILE A 135 0.36 10.81 -12.69
CA ILE A 135 1.13 9.91 -11.84
C ILE A 135 1.87 8.87 -12.68
N GLU A 136 2.94 8.33 -12.12
CA GLU A 136 3.36 6.97 -12.44
C GLU A 136 2.65 6.00 -11.50
N LEU A 137 2.11 4.90 -12.02
CA LEU A 137 1.54 3.83 -11.20
C LEU A 137 2.57 2.72 -10.94
N LEU A 138 2.80 2.37 -9.68
CA LEU A 138 3.54 1.15 -9.31
C LEU A 138 2.56 0.02 -8.99
N GLY A 139 2.85 -1.16 -9.54
CA GLY A 139 2.15 -2.40 -9.21
C GLY A 139 2.85 -3.18 -8.11
N GLY A 140 2.50 -4.46 -8.02
CA GLY A 140 3.16 -5.41 -7.12
C GLY A 140 2.46 -6.77 -7.14
N PRO A 141 2.93 -7.71 -6.31
CA PRO A 141 2.29 -9.01 -6.18
C PRO A 141 0.90 -8.93 -5.54
N LEU A 142 0.02 -9.88 -5.87
CA LEU A 142 -1.43 -9.85 -5.58
C LEU A 142 -1.79 -9.45 -4.13
N ALA A 143 -1.30 -10.19 -3.14
CA ALA A 143 -1.68 -10.04 -1.74
C ALA A 143 -0.49 -9.61 -0.85
N HIS A 144 0.43 -8.82 -1.43
CA HIS A 144 1.59 -8.27 -0.71
C HIS A 144 2.39 -9.28 0.16
N PRO A 145 2.70 -10.50 -0.34
CA PRO A 145 3.47 -11.46 0.43
C PRO A 145 4.92 -11.01 0.62
N PHE A 146 5.53 -11.37 1.75
CA PHE A 146 6.96 -11.13 1.97
C PHE A 146 7.81 -12.05 1.06
N GLN A 147 8.15 -11.53 -0.12
CA GLN A 147 8.73 -12.30 -1.23
C GLN A 147 10.06 -13.03 -0.94
N PRO A 148 10.97 -12.53 -0.08
CA PRO A 148 12.24 -13.24 0.17
C PRO A 148 12.08 -14.66 0.74
N LEU A 149 11.00 -14.91 1.50
CA LEU A 149 10.74 -16.22 2.11
C LEU A 149 9.75 -17.07 1.29
N LEU A 150 9.19 -16.53 0.20
CA LEU A 150 8.14 -17.19 -0.56
C LEU A 150 8.74 -18.17 -1.58
N ASP A 151 8.10 -19.34 -1.76
CA ASP A 151 8.46 -20.28 -2.83
C ASP A 151 8.57 -19.55 -4.18
N PRO A 152 9.65 -19.74 -4.97
CA PRO A 152 9.87 -19.02 -6.22
C PRO A 152 8.70 -19.09 -7.20
N ARG A 153 7.98 -20.23 -7.28
CA ARG A 153 6.82 -20.39 -8.17
C ARG A 153 5.64 -19.54 -7.71
N MET A 154 5.38 -19.51 -6.41
CA MET A 154 4.32 -18.68 -5.83
C MET A 154 4.67 -17.19 -5.93
N ARG A 155 5.95 -16.83 -5.78
CA ARG A 155 6.46 -15.47 -5.98
C ARG A 155 6.26 -14.99 -7.41
N GLU A 156 6.70 -15.79 -8.40
CA GLU A 156 6.53 -15.49 -9.83
C GLU A 156 5.05 -15.34 -10.21
N PHE A 157 4.22 -16.29 -9.76
CA PHE A 157 2.79 -16.28 -10.01
C PHE A 157 2.11 -15.04 -9.42
N SER A 158 2.35 -14.76 -8.15
CA SER A 158 1.76 -13.60 -7.46
C SER A 158 2.13 -12.28 -8.11
N LEU A 159 3.40 -12.11 -8.54
CA LEU A 159 3.85 -10.93 -9.24
C LEU A 159 3.19 -10.78 -10.62
N THR A 160 3.24 -11.84 -11.43
CA THR A 160 2.72 -11.79 -12.81
C THR A 160 1.22 -11.56 -12.84
N GLU A 161 0.47 -12.23 -11.95
CA GLU A 161 -0.96 -12.04 -11.82
C GLU A 161 -1.31 -10.66 -11.25
N GLY A 162 -0.51 -10.12 -10.32
CA GLY A 162 -0.69 -8.76 -9.81
C GLY A 162 -0.55 -7.69 -10.91
N LEU A 163 0.44 -7.84 -11.79
CA LEU A 163 0.62 -6.96 -12.95
C LEU A 163 -0.51 -7.13 -13.99
N HIS A 164 -1.07 -8.33 -14.12
CA HIS A 164 -2.22 -8.58 -15.00
C HIS A 164 -3.52 -8.01 -14.41
N ASP A 165 -3.73 -8.11 -13.09
CA ASP A 165 -4.87 -7.49 -12.41
C ASP A 165 -4.85 -5.96 -12.62
N ALA A 166 -3.67 -5.33 -12.48
CA ALA A 166 -3.46 -3.92 -12.78
C ALA A 166 -3.83 -3.56 -14.25
N GLN A 167 -3.33 -4.33 -15.23
CA GLN A 167 -3.69 -4.14 -16.64
C GLN A 167 -5.19 -4.25 -16.87
N THR A 168 -5.86 -5.19 -16.21
CA THR A 168 -7.31 -5.40 -16.37
C THR A 168 -8.10 -4.21 -15.81
N ARG A 169 -7.75 -3.73 -14.61
CA ARG A 169 -8.43 -2.63 -13.91
C ARG A 169 -8.23 -1.28 -14.58
N TRP A 170 -6.99 -0.98 -14.95
CA TRP A 170 -6.61 0.37 -15.36
C TRP A 170 -6.27 0.50 -16.84
N GLN A 171 -6.27 -0.61 -17.60
CA GLN A 171 -5.76 -0.66 -18.99
C GLN A 171 -4.29 -0.21 -19.09
N HIS A 172 -3.56 -0.36 -17.99
CA HIS A 172 -2.16 0.02 -17.86
C HIS A 172 -1.43 -1.04 -17.05
N ARG A 173 -0.36 -1.60 -17.62
CA ARG A 173 0.54 -2.53 -16.92
C ARG A 173 1.71 -1.73 -16.33
N PRO A 174 1.85 -1.67 -14.99
CA PRO A 174 2.97 -0.98 -14.36
C PRO A 174 4.32 -1.49 -14.83
N ARG A 175 5.25 -0.57 -15.13
CA ARG A 175 6.67 -0.88 -15.43
C ARG A 175 7.49 -0.97 -14.15
N GLY A 176 7.09 -0.25 -13.10
CA GLY A 176 7.70 -0.33 -11.78
C GLY A 176 6.82 -1.05 -10.76
N ILE A 177 7.45 -1.54 -9.68
CA ILE A 177 6.73 -2.12 -8.55
C ILE A 177 7.14 -1.50 -7.21
N TRP A 178 6.20 -1.53 -6.28
CA TRP A 178 6.54 -1.56 -4.87
C TRP A 178 6.69 -3.03 -4.45
N GLY A 179 7.94 -3.47 -4.27
CA GLY A 179 8.19 -4.79 -3.69
C GLY A 179 7.71 -4.81 -2.24
N PRO A 180 6.92 -5.81 -1.80
CA PRO A 180 6.39 -5.84 -0.45
C PRO A 180 7.48 -5.61 0.59
N GLU A 181 7.29 -4.55 1.38
CA GLU A 181 8.20 -4.13 2.45
C GLU A 181 9.62 -3.73 2.00
N CYS A 182 9.76 -3.40 0.70
CA CYS A 182 11.06 -3.35 0.03
C CYS A 182 11.92 -4.60 0.31
N GLY A 183 11.27 -5.74 0.58
CA GLY A 183 11.90 -7.00 0.89
C GLY A 183 12.58 -7.56 -0.35
N PHE A 184 13.88 -7.80 -0.25
CA PHE A 184 14.69 -8.30 -1.35
C PHE A 184 15.63 -9.41 -0.88
N THR A 185 15.86 -10.39 -1.76
CA THR A 185 16.96 -11.35 -1.72
C THR A 185 17.53 -11.52 -3.14
N PRO A 186 18.84 -11.72 -3.31
CA PRO A 186 19.45 -11.95 -4.62
C PRO A 186 18.75 -13.02 -5.45
N GLY A 187 18.63 -12.77 -6.75
CA GLY A 187 17.86 -13.59 -7.70
C GLY A 187 16.45 -13.06 -7.95
N MET A 188 15.89 -12.22 -7.08
CA MET A 188 14.58 -11.61 -7.31
C MET A 188 14.56 -10.65 -8.51
N GLU A 189 15.67 -9.96 -8.78
CA GLU A 189 15.85 -9.08 -9.93
C GLU A 189 15.69 -9.81 -11.27
N THR A 190 16.03 -11.10 -11.36
CA THR A 190 15.79 -11.91 -12.56
C THR A 190 14.31 -12.22 -12.75
N GLY A 191 13.59 -12.53 -11.67
CA GLY A 191 12.14 -12.73 -11.69
C GLY A 191 11.38 -11.45 -12.03
N TYR A 192 11.86 -10.31 -11.52
CA TYR A 192 11.35 -8.98 -11.88
C TYR A 192 11.53 -8.71 -13.38
N ALA A 193 12.74 -8.89 -13.92
CA ALA A 193 13.01 -8.73 -15.34
C ALA A 193 12.12 -9.64 -16.20
N ALA A 194 11.97 -10.91 -15.81
CA ALA A 194 11.13 -11.87 -16.52
C ALA A 194 9.64 -11.49 -16.54
N ALA A 195 9.15 -10.81 -15.48
CA ALA A 195 7.78 -10.29 -15.40
C ALA A 195 7.57 -8.97 -16.16
N GLY A 196 8.64 -8.37 -16.69
CA GLY A 196 8.64 -7.06 -17.36
C GLY A 196 8.72 -5.87 -16.41
N VAL A 197 9.16 -6.08 -15.16
CA VAL A 197 9.42 -5.01 -14.20
C VAL A 197 10.78 -4.40 -14.53
N GLU A 198 10.83 -3.08 -14.63
CA GLU A 198 12.02 -2.31 -14.98
C GLU A 198 12.65 -1.61 -13.77
N HIS A 199 11.86 -1.31 -12.74
CA HIS A 199 12.37 -0.68 -11.53
C HIS A 199 11.55 -0.97 -10.27
N PHE A 200 12.20 -0.84 -9.12
CA PHE A 200 11.58 -1.04 -7.81
C PHE A 200 12.24 -0.17 -6.73
N MET A 201 11.61 -0.09 -5.57
CA MET A 201 12.10 0.67 -4.42
C MET A 201 12.89 -0.22 -3.45
N VAL A 202 13.96 0.35 -2.88
CA VAL A 202 14.70 -0.18 -1.73
C VAL A 202 14.88 0.91 -0.67
N ASP A 203 15.26 0.52 0.54
CA ASP A 203 15.63 1.51 1.56
C ASP A 203 17.06 2.01 1.36
N GLY A 204 17.35 3.24 1.78
CA GLY A 204 18.67 3.86 1.59
C GLY A 204 19.86 3.03 2.11
N PRO A 205 19.78 2.34 3.26
CA PRO A 205 20.86 1.48 3.75
C PRO A 205 21.20 0.31 2.81
N ALA A 206 20.24 -0.17 2.02
CA ALA A 206 20.48 -1.23 1.03
C ALA A 206 21.40 -0.76 -0.11
N LEU A 207 21.53 0.55 -0.31
CA LEU A 207 22.47 1.19 -1.24
C LEU A 207 23.69 1.81 -0.51
N HIS A 208 24.00 1.33 0.69
CA HIS A 208 25.06 1.87 1.55
C HIS A 208 24.93 3.39 1.82
N GLY A 209 23.71 3.93 1.74
CA GLY A 209 23.40 5.35 1.92
C GLY A 209 23.57 6.22 0.67
N ASP A 210 24.06 5.69 -0.45
CA ASP A 210 24.17 6.45 -1.70
C ASP A 210 22.91 6.27 -2.57
N THR A 211 21.91 7.10 -2.28
CA THR A 211 20.61 7.15 -2.97
C THR A 211 20.52 8.25 -4.03
N SER A 212 21.67 8.83 -4.42
CA SER A 212 21.72 9.98 -5.33
C SER A 212 21.39 9.65 -6.79
N LEU A 213 21.35 8.36 -7.13
CA LEU A 213 20.98 7.80 -8.44
C LEU A 213 20.32 6.43 -8.21
N GLY A 214 19.50 5.97 -9.16
CA GLY A 214 19.12 4.56 -9.24
C GLY A 214 20.33 3.67 -9.56
N ARG A 215 20.24 2.38 -9.26
CA ARG A 215 21.29 1.39 -9.53
C ARG A 215 20.70 0.20 -10.27
N THR A 216 21.34 -0.29 -11.32
CA THR A 216 21.04 -1.65 -11.80
C THR A 216 21.45 -2.67 -10.73
N VAL A 217 20.78 -3.82 -10.67
CA VAL A 217 20.97 -4.82 -9.60
C VAL A 217 21.69 -6.04 -10.15
N LEU A 218 22.86 -6.35 -9.60
CA LEU A 218 23.70 -7.46 -10.05
C LEU A 218 23.93 -7.37 -11.58
N ASP A 219 23.67 -8.46 -12.30
CA ASP A 219 23.77 -8.54 -13.76
C ASP A 219 22.46 -8.21 -14.49
N SER A 220 21.44 -7.72 -13.78
CA SER A 220 20.12 -7.38 -14.34
C SER A 220 19.98 -5.89 -14.69
N ASP A 221 19.25 -5.60 -15.76
CA ASP A 221 18.91 -4.22 -16.17
C ASP A 221 17.84 -3.57 -15.28
N VAL A 222 17.27 -4.32 -14.32
CA VAL A 222 16.28 -3.80 -13.37
C VAL A 222 16.93 -2.79 -12.43
N VAL A 223 16.32 -1.60 -12.32
CA VAL A 223 16.85 -0.49 -11.51
C VAL A 223 16.20 -0.45 -10.13
N CYS A 224 16.99 -0.44 -9.07
CA CYS A 224 16.50 -0.12 -7.73
C CYS A 224 16.72 1.37 -7.40
N PHE A 225 15.72 1.98 -6.77
CA PHE A 225 15.78 3.36 -6.26
C PHE A 225 15.76 3.35 -4.74
N GLY A 226 16.75 3.99 -4.13
CA GLY A 226 16.87 4.08 -2.68
C GLY A 226 16.08 5.24 -2.10
N ARG A 227 15.33 4.99 -1.02
CA ARG A 227 14.71 6.05 -0.22
C ARG A 227 15.76 6.92 0.46
N ASP A 228 15.70 8.24 0.27
CA ASP A 228 16.57 9.20 0.93
C ASP A 228 16.10 9.45 2.38
N LEU A 229 16.78 8.83 3.35
CA LEU A 229 16.40 8.94 4.76
C LEU A 229 16.56 10.36 5.32
N GLN A 230 17.49 11.17 4.81
CA GLN A 230 17.69 12.53 5.31
C GLN A 230 16.48 13.41 5.01
N VAL A 231 15.91 13.25 3.82
CA VAL A 231 14.70 13.95 3.41
C VAL A 231 13.46 13.30 4.04
N SER A 232 13.29 11.98 3.91
CA SER A 232 12.11 11.28 4.44
C SER A 232 11.90 11.48 5.94
N TYR A 233 12.97 11.57 6.75
CA TYR A 233 12.84 11.79 8.20
C TYR A 233 12.35 13.19 8.61
N ARG A 234 12.28 14.17 7.70
CA ARG A 234 11.57 15.42 8.01
C ARG A 234 10.08 15.20 8.20
N VAL A 235 9.50 14.22 7.49
CA VAL A 235 8.09 13.86 7.62
C VAL A 235 7.93 12.67 8.57
N TRP A 236 8.70 11.59 8.38
CA TRP A 236 8.48 10.30 9.04
C TRP A 236 9.36 10.05 10.27
N SER A 237 10.00 11.07 10.84
CA SER A 237 10.74 10.90 12.09
C SER A 237 9.78 10.70 13.27
N PRO A 238 9.86 9.58 14.02
CA PRO A 238 9.04 9.37 15.22
C PRO A 238 9.35 10.38 16.33
N LYS A 239 10.49 11.07 16.25
CA LYS A 239 10.95 12.04 17.25
C LYS A 239 10.92 13.48 16.79
N SER A 240 10.71 13.79 15.52
CA SER A 240 10.86 15.18 15.04
C SER A 240 10.19 15.45 13.70
N GLY A 241 9.35 14.53 13.22
CA GLY A 241 8.63 14.72 11.97
C GLY A 241 7.58 15.82 12.08
N TYR A 242 7.26 16.46 10.97
CA TYR A 242 6.18 17.47 10.90
C TYR A 242 4.85 17.01 11.51
N PRO A 243 4.37 15.76 11.31
CA PRO A 243 3.10 15.30 11.87
C PRO A 243 2.96 15.47 13.39
N GLY A 244 4.07 15.48 14.13
CA GLY A 244 4.08 15.69 15.58
C GLY A 244 4.02 17.15 16.02
N HIS A 245 3.77 18.10 15.11
CA HIS A 245 3.71 19.52 15.42
C HIS A 245 2.47 19.86 16.27
N SER A 246 2.65 20.74 17.26
CA SER A 246 1.63 21.07 18.27
C SER A 246 0.31 21.63 17.71
N ALA A 247 0.33 22.18 16.49
CA ALA A 247 -0.83 22.73 15.81
C ALA A 247 -1.68 21.68 15.06
N TYR A 248 -1.13 20.50 14.75
CA TYR A 248 -1.81 19.50 13.94
C TYR A 248 -2.80 18.67 14.74
N ARG A 249 -3.83 18.15 14.07
CA ARG A 249 -4.85 17.32 14.69
C ARG A 249 -4.20 16.09 15.31
N ASP A 250 -4.52 15.85 16.58
CA ASP A 250 -3.97 14.70 17.29
C ASP A 250 -4.65 13.41 16.85
N PHE A 251 -3.85 12.42 16.48
CA PHE A 251 -4.38 11.13 16.05
C PHE A 251 -4.92 10.29 17.21
N HIS A 252 -4.39 10.45 18.43
CA HIS A 252 -4.64 9.54 19.54
C HIS A 252 -5.73 10.03 20.50
N THR A 253 -6.14 11.29 20.40
CA THR A 253 -7.18 11.88 21.25
C THR A 253 -8.53 11.88 20.54
N TYR A 254 -9.50 11.16 21.14
CA TYR A 254 -10.84 10.96 20.61
C TYR A 254 -11.89 11.39 21.63
N CYS A 255 -13.00 11.93 21.15
CA CYS A 255 -14.23 12.05 21.91
C CYS A 255 -14.89 10.67 21.98
N HIS A 256 -15.04 10.08 23.17
CA HIS A 256 -15.60 8.74 23.30
C HIS A 256 -17.07 8.64 22.88
N ASP A 257 -17.84 9.72 23.00
CA ASP A 257 -19.25 9.74 22.61
C ASP A 257 -19.42 9.68 21.08
N THR A 258 -18.58 10.43 20.34
CA THR A 258 -18.74 10.61 18.89
C THR A 258 -17.67 9.89 18.04
N GLY A 259 -16.59 9.41 18.65
CA GLY A 259 -15.42 8.88 17.96
C GLY A 259 -14.67 9.89 17.08
N LEU A 260 -14.99 11.19 17.16
CA LEU A 260 -14.29 12.26 16.43
C LEU A 260 -13.01 12.67 17.16
N LYS A 261 -12.07 13.30 16.45
CA LYS A 261 -10.78 13.75 16.98
C LYS A 261 -10.81 15.27 17.26
N PRO A 262 -11.09 15.71 18.51
CA PRO A 262 -11.33 17.13 18.80
C PRO A 262 -10.06 17.96 18.95
N SER A 263 -8.94 17.33 19.28
CA SER A 263 -7.77 18.03 19.82
C SER A 263 -6.63 18.15 18.81
N ARG A 264 -5.75 19.12 19.04
CA ARG A 264 -4.43 19.18 18.40
C ARG A 264 -3.37 18.55 19.30
N VAL A 265 -2.24 18.15 18.72
CA VAL A 265 -1.13 17.49 19.43
C VAL A 265 -0.73 18.26 20.69
N THR A 266 -0.75 19.60 20.65
CA THR A 266 -0.47 20.53 21.76
C THR A 266 0.97 20.48 22.28
N GLY A 267 1.42 19.31 22.71
CA GLY A 267 2.78 18.98 23.08
C GLY A 267 2.89 17.50 23.41
N ARG A 268 4.07 16.90 23.24
CA ARG A 268 4.24 15.44 23.43
C ARG A 268 4.05 14.96 24.85
N ALA A 269 4.29 15.83 25.82
CA ALA A 269 4.15 15.53 27.24
C ALA A 269 2.77 15.94 27.78
N VAL A 270 1.86 16.42 26.92
CA VAL A 270 0.52 16.85 27.33
C VAL A 270 -0.42 15.65 27.29
N PRO A 271 -1.01 15.25 28.42
CA PRO A 271 -2.03 14.19 28.48
C PRO A 271 -3.21 14.49 27.56
N SER A 272 -3.93 13.46 27.10
CA SER A 272 -5.02 13.60 26.13
C SER A 272 -6.12 14.54 26.60
N GLU A 273 -6.45 14.51 27.88
CA GLU A 273 -7.45 15.34 28.56
C GLU A 273 -7.06 16.82 28.63
N ASP A 274 -5.75 17.12 28.57
CA ASP A 274 -5.21 18.49 28.66
C ASP A 274 -4.85 19.07 27.28
N LYS A 275 -5.05 18.31 26.20
CA LYS A 275 -4.77 18.81 24.84
C LYS A 275 -5.78 19.87 24.44
N ALA A 276 -5.27 20.94 23.85
CA ALA A 276 -6.09 22.03 23.36
C ALA A 276 -6.95 21.60 22.15
N PRO A 277 -8.11 22.25 21.93
CA PRO A 277 -8.92 22.04 20.73
C PRO A 277 -8.13 22.25 19.44
N TYR A 278 -8.49 21.48 18.40
CA TYR A 278 -7.91 21.62 17.07
C TYR A 278 -8.34 22.94 16.40
N ASP A 279 -7.36 23.65 15.85
CA ASP A 279 -7.53 24.92 15.15
C ASP A 279 -6.99 24.79 13.71
N PRO A 280 -7.89 24.78 12.69
CA PRO A 280 -7.50 24.65 11.29
C PRO A 280 -6.60 25.77 10.77
N GLU A 281 -6.72 27.00 11.28
CA GLU A 281 -5.92 28.13 10.82
C GLU A 281 -4.48 28.01 11.33
N LEU A 282 -4.31 27.63 12.60
CA LEU A 282 -2.98 27.33 13.16
C LEU A 282 -2.32 26.16 12.43
N ALA A 283 -3.09 25.13 12.11
CA ALA A 283 -2.63 23.97 11.36
C ALA A 283 -2.21 24.37 9.93
N SER A 284 -3.03 25.14 9.22
CA SER A 284 -2.74 25.69 7.88
C SER A 284 -1.45 26.52 7.86
N LEU A 285 -1.25 27.40 8.84
CA LEU A 285 -0.01 28.19 8.97
C LEU A 285 1.22 27.30 9.26
N ALA A 286 1.04 26.21 10.02
CA ALA A 286 2.10 25.23 10.24
C ALA A 286 2.44 24.46 8.95
N VAL A 287 1.44 24.12 8.13
CA VAL A 287 1.67 23.50 6.82
C VAL A 287 2.55 24.39 5.95
N ASP A 288 2.26 25.70 5.84
CA ASP A 288 3.08 26.61 5.01
C ASP A 288 4.55 26.63 5.42
N ARG A 289 4.81 26.69 6.73
CA ARG A 289 6.18 26.62 7.26
C ARG A 289 6.85 25.30 6.94
N HIS A 290 6.14 24.18 7.07
CA HIS A 290 6.69 22.85 6.79
C HIS A 290 6.90 22.61 5.29
N VAL A 291 6.03 23.13 4.41
CA VAL A 291 6.25 23.09 2.96
C VAL A 291 7.51 23.86 2.59
N SER A 292 7.67 25.09 3.10
CA SER A 292 8.88 25.88 2.85
C SER A 292 10.15 25.17 3.36
N ASP A 293 10.11 24.58 4.55
CA ASP A 293 11.24 23.84 5.12
C ASP A 293 11.56 22.56 4.33
N PHE A 294 10.55 21.85 3.85
CA PHE A 294 10.73 20.62 3.09
C PHE A 294 11.31 20.91 1.70
N VAL A 295 10.81 21.94 1.02
CA VAL A 295 11.36 22.45 -0.25
C VAL A 295 12.85 22.82 -0.10
N GLU A 296 13.21 23.57 0.96
CA GLU A 296 14.60 23.93 1.20
C GLU A 296 15.47 22.72 1.57
N THR A 297 14.91 21.74 2.28
CA THR A 297 15.59 20.48 2.57
C THR A 297 15.92 19.72 1.29
N ILE A 298 14.94 19.56 0.39
CA ILE A 298 15.13 18.91 -0.91
C ILE A 298 16.16 19.69 -1.76
N ARG A 299 16.04 21.02 -1.84
CA ARG A 299 16.98 21.86 -2.57
C ARG A 299 18.42 21.69 -2.10
N ARG A 300 18.65 21.72 -0.78
CA ARG A 300 19.98 21.52 -0.19
C ARG A 300 20.51 20.13 -0.50
N ARG A 301 19.67 19.11 -0.36
CA ARG A 301 20.04 17.72 -0.64
C ARG A 301 20.41 17.52 -2.12
N LEU A 302 19.61 18.03 -3.05
CA LEU A 302 19.90 17.99 -4.48
C LEU A 302 21.23 18.67 -4.81
N ARG A 303 21.48 19.88 -4.27
CA ARG A 303 22.73 20.61 -4.50
C ARG A 303 23.94 19.87 -3.93
N SER A 304 23.85 19.37 -2.70
CA SER A 304 24.96 18.67 -2.04
C SER A 304 25.31 17.38 -2.77
N GLU A 305 24.30 16.59 -3.13
CA GLU A 305 24.52 15.33 -3.84
C GLU A 305 25.03 15.57 -5.26
N SER A 306 24.48 16.55 -5.97
CA SER A 306 24.95 16.87 -7.33
C SER A 306 26.41 17.34 -7.34
N ALA A 307 26.81 18.15 -6.36
CA ALA A 307 28.20 18.56 -6.18
C ALA A 307 29.11 17.36 -5.84
N ARG A 308 28.64 16.42 -5.02
CA ARG A 308 29.38 15.21 -4.63
C ARG A 308 29.63 14.29 -5.83
N ILE A 309 28.62 14.07 -6.68
CA ILE A 309 28.70 13.12 -7.81
C ILE A 309 29.13 13.77 -9.14
N GLY A 310 29.25 15.10 -9.19
CA GLY A 310 29.69 15.84 -10.38
C GLY A 310 28.67 15.90 -11.52
N ARG A 311 27.39 15.61 -11.25
CA ARG A 311 26.26 15.63 -12.19
C ARG A 311 24.94 15.79 -11.43
N ASP A 312 23.84 16.00 -12.14
CA ASP A 312 22.52 16.14 -11.51
C ASP A 312 22.14 14.90 -10.71
N ALA A 313 21.79 15.11 -9.44
CA ALA A 313 21.34 14.07 -8.52
C ALA A 313 19.81 13.88 -8.52
N LEU A 314 19.42 12.69 -8.09
CA LEU A 314 18.08 12.29 -7.74
C LEU A 314 17.91 12.34 -6.21
N VAL A 315 16.74 12.77 -5.75
CA VAL A 315 16.30 12.61 -4.37
C VAL A 315 14.92 11.96 -4.39
N VAL A 316 14.80 10.78 -3.75
CA VAL A 316 13.54 10.03 -3.65
C VAL A 316 13.04 10.06 -2.21
N ALA A 317 11.85 10.59 -1.98
CA ALA A 317 11.16 10.49 -0.70
C ALA A 317 9.97 9.54 -0.83
N ALA A 318 9.94 8.48 -0.02
CA ALA A 318 8.90 7.46 -0.07
C ALA A 318 8.17 7.31 1.26
N PHE A 319 6.84 7.21 1.22
CA PHE A 319 5.96 7.16 2.39
C PHE A 319 4.76 6.24 2.15
N ASP A 320 4.21 5.67 3.22
CA ASP A 320 2.86 5.10 3.18
C ASP A 320 1.85 6.21 2.83
N THR A 321 0.92 5.93 1.91
CA THR A 321 -0.06 6.92 1.47
C THR A 321 -0.96 7.32 2.63
N GLU A 322 -1.31 6.39 3.52
CA GLU A 322 -2.14 6.60 4.71
C GLU A 322 -1.53 7.59 5.70
N LEU A 323 -0.24 7.93 5.56
CA LEU A 323 0.32 9.08 6.25
C LEU A 323 -0.48 10.35 5.96
N PHE A 324 -0.82 10.57 4.69
CA PHE A 324 -1.39 11.82 4.21
C PHE A 324 -2.91 11.84 4.40
N GLY A 325 -3.32 12.09 5.64
CA GLY A 325 -4.70 12.39 6.02
C GLY A 325 -5.23 11.51 7.14
N HIS A 326 -4.89 10.22 7.12
CA HIS A 326 -5.26 9.31 8.21
C HIS A 326 -4.37 9.53 9.44
N TRP A 327 -3.06 9.26 9.36
CA TRP A 327 -2.13 9.47 10.48
C TRP A 327 -1.78 10.94 10.71
N TRP A 328 -1.57 11.68 9.62
CA TRP A 328 -1.34 13.13 9.63
C TRP A 328 -2.46 13.83 8.89
N PHE A 329 -3.40 14.41 9.63
CA PHE A 329 -4.65 14.94 9.08
C PHE A 329 -4.44 16.01 8.00
N GLU A 330 -3.46 16.88 8.18
CA GLU A 330 -3.14 17.97 7.26
C GLU A 330 -2.28 17.50 6.07
N GLY A 331 -1.97 16.20 5.99
CA GLY A 331 -1.15 15.62 4.94
C GLY A 331 -1.62 15.93 3.51
N PRO A 332 -2.92 15.81 3.15
CA PRO A 332 -3.38 16.17 1.81
C PRO A 332 -3.18 17.65 1.49
N LEU A 333 -3.37 18.54 2.47
CA LEU A 333 -3.12 19.98 2.32
C LEU A 333 -1.62 20.26 2.12
N PHE A 334 -0.77 19.58 2.89
CA PHE A 334 0.68 19.64 2.71
C PHE A 334 1.09 19.12 1.33
N LEU A 335 0.55 17.99 0.88
CA LEU A 335 0.84 17.40 -0.41
C LEU A 335 0.50 18.37 -1.55
N GLU A 336 -0.69 18.97 -1.53
CA GLU A 336 -1.09 19.95 -2.53
C GLU A 336 -0.13 21.14 -2.59
N ARG A 337 0.12 21.77 -1.44
CA ARG A 337 0.99 22.95 -1.36
C ARG A 337 2.44 22.61 -1.74
N LEU A 338 2.91 21.42 -1.38
CA LEU A 338 4.24 20.94 -1.75
C LEU A 338 4.38 20.77 -3.28
N LEU A 339 3.43 20.09 -3.91
CA LEU A 339 3.48 19.82 -5.36
C LEU A 339 3.43 21.10 -6.20
N ARG A 340 2.82 22.17 -5.68
CA ARG A 340 2.86 23.52 -6.28
C ARG A 340 4.19 24.22 -6.03
N ALA A 341 4.65 24.20 -4.78
CA ALA A 341 5.83 24.93 -4.35
C ALA A 341 7.14 24.40 -4.94
N LEU A 342 7.24 23.09 -5.24
CA LEU A 342 8.46 22.48 -5.79
C LEU A 342 8.86 23.07 -7.16
N PRO A 343 7.99 23.08 -8.20
CA PRO A 343 8.30 23.76 -9.45
C PRO A 343 8.56 25.26 -9.30
N GLU A 344 7.78 25.98 -8.50
CA GLU A 344 7.97 27.41 -8.22
C GLU A 344 9.34 27.70 -7.62
N ALA A 345 9.85 26.77 -6.80
CA ALA A 345 11.16 26.80 -6.19
C ALA A 345 12.31 26.41 -7.14
N GLY A 346 12.02 26.12 -8.42
CA GLY A 346 12.97 25.69 -9.44
C GLY A 346 13.43 24.24 -9.28
N ILE A 347 12.69 23.42 -8.54
CA ILE A 347 13.00 21.99 -8.37
C ILE A 347 12.24 21.20 -9.43
N GLU A 348 12.99 20.47 -10.26
CA GLU A 348 12.42 19.52 -11.21
C GLU A 348 11.78 18.36 -10.45
N VAL A 349 10.47 18.18 -10.62
CA VAL A 349 9.68 17.06 -10.10
C VAL A 349 9.49 16.04 -11.21
N GLY A 350 9.61 14.76 -10.87
CA GLY A 350 9.32 13.66 -11.79
C GLY A 350 9.11 12.34 -11.05
N THR A 351 8.75 11.32 -11.81
CA THR A 351 8.48 9.97 -11.32
C THR A 351 9.74 9.08 -11.33
N LEU A 352 9.66 7.85 -10.83
CA LEU A 352 10.78 6.90 -10.92
C LEU A 352 11.05 6.46 -12.37
N THR A 353 9.99 6.31 -13.18
CA THR A 353 10.13 6.12 -14.63
C THR A 353 10.90 7.28 -15.26
N ASP A 354 10.60 8.53 -14.90
CA ASP A 354 11.34 9.69 -15.42
C ASP A 354 12.80 9.68 -14.98
N ALA A 355 13.06 9.26 -13.73
CA ALA A 355 14.42 9.12 -13.22
C ALA A 355 15.23 8.12 -14.08
N ARG A 356 14.63 6.96 -14.37
CA ARG A 356 15.26 5.92 -15.19
C ARG A 356 15.47 6.40 -16.62
N ASP A 357 14.41 6.88 -17.28
CA ASP A 357 14.40 7.22 -18.70
C ASP A 357 15.29 8.46 -19.00
N ARG A 358 15.49 9.36 -18.02
CA ARG A 358 16.40 10.53 -18.14
C ARG A 358 17.83 10.25 -17.67
N GLY A 359 18.15 9.01 -17.32
CA GLY A 359 19.52 8.61 -17.00
C GLY A 359 20.01 9.01 -15.60
N TYR A 360 19.11 9.19 -14.63
CA TYR A 360 19.45 9.23 -13.20
C TYR A 360 19.76 7.82 -12.66
N VAL A 361 20.58 7.07 -13.39
CA VAL A 361 21.01 5.70 -13.12
C VAL A 361 22.53 5.66 -13.10
N GLY A 362 23.09 5.14 -12.01
CA GLY A 362 24.53 4.95 -11.82
C GLY A 362 24.97 3.53 -12.19
N GLY A 363 26.19 3.17 -11.78
CA GLY A 363 26.69 1.80 -11.93
C GLY A 363 25.91 0.78 -11.09
N PRO A 364 26.08 -0.52 -11.39
CA PRO A 364 25.36 -1.60 -10.70
C PRO A 364 25.69 -1.66 -9.20
N VAL A 365 24.80 -2.30 -8.45
CA VAL A 365 24.98 -2.60 -7.02
C VAL A 365 24.78 -4.09 -6.75
N ASP A 366 25.64 -4.64 -5.89
CA ASP A 366 25.47 -5.97 -5.31
C ASP A 366 24.46 -5.90 -4.17
N LEU A 367 23.18 -5.86 -4.53
CA LEU A 367 22.10 -5.75 -3.55
C LEU A 367 22.00 -7.03 -2.71
N ALA A 368 22.15 -6.89 -1.40
CA ALA A 368 22.01 -7.99 -0.45
C ALA A 368 20.59 -8.08 0.13
N ASP A 369 20.37 -9.10 0.96
CA ASP A 369 19.15 -9.28 1.74
C ASP A 369 18.80 -7.99 2.50
N SER A 370 17.62 -7.44 2.20
CA SER A 370 17.22 -6.13 2.73
C SER A 370 15.71 -6.00 2.85
N SER A 371 15.30 -5.02 3.66
CA SER A 371 13.94 -4.52 3.75
C SER A 371 13.96 -3.05 4.19
N TRP A 372 12.83 -2.36 4.08
CA TRP A 372 12.69 -1.03 4.68
C TRP A 372 12.28 -1.04 6.16
N GLY A 373 12.06 -2.25 6.72
CA GLY A 373 11.57 -2.49 8.07
C GLY A 373 12.55 -2.08 9.18
N SER A 374 12.15 -2.34 10.43
CA SER A 374 13.03 -2.12 11.58
C SER A 374 14.23 -3.05 11.53
N GLY A 375 15.44 -2.51 11.66
CA GLY A 375 16.68 -3.28 11.51
C GLY A 375 17.20 -3.36 10.08
N LYS A 376 16.41 -2.98 9.07
CA LYS A 376 16.79 -2.97 7.64
C LYS A 376 17.13 -4.35 7.08
N ASP A 377 16.69 -5.38 7.78
CA ASP A 377 16.82 -6.81 7.48
C ASP A 377 15.44 -7.46 7.54
N TRP A 378 15.37 -8.79 7.61
CA TRP A 378 14.10 -9.52 7.58
C TRP A 378 13.48 -9.77 8.96
N ARG A 379 14.04 -9.24 10.06
CA ARG A 379 13.63 -9.62 11.43
C ARG A 379 12.15 -9.40 11.74
N VAL A 380 11.50 -8.46 11.06
CA VAL A 380 10.07 -8.17 11.24
C VAL A 380 9.19 -9.29 10.67
N TRP A 381 9.65 -9.99 9.63
CA TRP A 381 8.89 -11.04 8.93
C TRP A 381 9.50 -12.44 9.11
N ALA A 382 10.73 -12.53 9.62
CA ALA A 382 11.50 -13.77 9.79
C ALA A 382 12.06 -13.97 11.21
N GLY A 383 11.70 -13.11 12.16
CA GLY A 383 12.17 -13.18 13.55
C GLY A 383 11.44 -14.22 14.39
N ASP A 384 11.99 -14.54 15.56
CA ASP A 384 11.47 -15.58 16.46
C ASP A 384 9.98 -15.41 16.81
N GLN A 385 9.53 -14.16 16.99
CA GLN A 385 8.15 -13.80 17.35
C GLN A 385 7.09 -14.21 16.31
N VAL A 386 7.51 -14.39 15.06
CA VAL A 386 6.65 -14.73 13.91
C VAL A 386 7.03 -16.06 13.25
N SER A 387 7.90 -16.85 13.90
CA SER A 387 8.34 -18.16 13.39
C SER A 387 7.19 -19.16 13.20
N ASP A 388 6.10 -19.01 13.94
CA ASP A 388 4.85 -19.73 13.75
C ASP A 388 4.19 -19.40 12.40
N LEU A 389 4.15 -18.12 12.02
CA LEU A 389 3.61 -17.67 10.73
C LEU A 389 4.51 -18.07 9.56
N VAL A 390 5.83 -18.01 9.71
CA VAL A 390 6.77 -18.48 8.67
C VAL A 390 6.53 -19.96 8.37
N ARG A 391 6.43 -20.80 9.41
CA ARG A 391 6.14 -22.23 9.25
C ARG A 391 4.75 -22.49 8.65
N LEU A 392 3.76 -21.69 9.03
CA LEU A 392 2.41 -21.76 8.46
C LEU A 392 2.45 -21.45 6.96
N ASN A 393 3.15 -20.40 6.56
CA ASN A 393 3.31 -19.99 5.17
C ASN A 393 3.96 -21.09 4.33
N ASP A 394 5.08 -21.65 4.80
CA ASP A 394 5.77 -22.75 4.12
C ASP A 394 4.86 -23.98 3.93
N GLU A 395 4.10 -24.34 4.98
CA GLU A 395 3.18 -25.47 4.91
C GLU A 395 2.04 -25.21 3.91
N VAL A 396 1.38 -24.07 3.99
CA VAL A 396 0.24 -23.73 3.13
C VAL A 396 0.66 -23.61 1.66
N VAL A 397 1.81 -22.98 1.38
CA VAL A 397 2.35 -22.87 0.03
C VAL A 397 2.69 -24.26 -0.51
N ARG A 398 3.41 -25.08 0.25
CA ARG A 398 3.75 -26.45 -0.17
C ARG A 398 2.51 -27.31 -0.42
N THR A 399 1.54 -27.28 0.50
CA THR A 399 0.26 -28.01 0.36
C THR A 399 -0.48 -27.58 -0.91
N THR A 400 -0.52 -26.27 -1.19
CA THR A 400 -1.13 -25.73 -2.41
C THR A 400 -0.43 -26.22 -3.68
N LEU A 401 0.90 -26.04 -3.76
CA LEU A 401 1.69 -26.44 -4.94
C LEU A 401 1.62 -27.96 -5.18
N ASP A 402 1.80 -28.77 -4.14
CA ASP A 402 1.75 -30.24 -4.24
C ASP A 402 0.38 -30.74 -4.71
N THR A 403 -0.71 -30.10 -4.25
CA THR A 403 -2.07 -30.49 -4.63
C THR A 403 -2.36 -30.14 -6.09
N LEU A 404 -1.97 -28.93 -6.53
CA LEU A 404 -2.13 -28.49 -7.92
C LEU A 404 -1.26 -29.30 -8.89
N ASP A 405 -0.01 -29.61 -8.51
CA ASP A 405 0.89 -30.43 -9.32
C ASP A 405 0.33 -31.85 -9.51
N LYS A 406 -0.21 -32.47 -8.45
CA LYS A 406 -0.87 -33.78 -8.56
C LYS A 406 -2.12 -33.73 -9.44
N ALA A 407 -2.93 -32.69 -9.28
CA ALA A 407 -4.15 -32.50 -10.09
C ALA A 407 -3.84 -32.23 -11.58
N HIS A 408 -2.67 -31.66 -11.89
CA HIS A 408 -2.19 -31.49 -13.26
C HIS A 408 -1.50 -32.75 -13.81
N GLY A 409 -0.75 -33.50 -12.99
CA GLY A 409 0.01 -34.68 -13.40
C GLY A 409 -0.84 -35.92 -13.71
N GLY A 410 -2.07 -36.01 -13.18
CA GLY A 410 -3.00 -37.12 -13.48
C GLY A 410 -3.71 -37.04 -14.84
N ARG A 411 -3.34 -36.08 -15.70
CA ARG A 411 -4.05 -35.81 -16.97
C ARG A 411 -3.44 -36.57 -18.14
N ALA A 412 -4.28 -36.98 -19.08
CA ALA A 412 -3.85 -37.56 -20.35
C ALA A 412 -3.06 -36.51 -21.18
N LEU A 413 -1.95 -36.93 -21.76
CA LEU A 413 -1.12 -36.10 -22.64
C LEU A 413 -1.97 -35.52 -23.78
N GLY A 414 -1.95 -34.18 -23.93
CA GLY A 414 -2.65 -33.46 -25.00
C GLY A 414 -4.10 -33.05 -24.70
N ALA A 415 -4.65 -33.34 -23.52
CA ALA A 415 -5.98 -32.86 -23.15
C ALA A 415 -5.98 -31.35 -22.82
N PRO A 416 -6.96 -30.57 -23.31
CA PRO A 416 -7.04 -29.14 -23.03
C PRO A 416 -7.25 -28.87 -21.53
N VAL A 417 -6.43 -27.96 -20.98
CA VAL A 417 -6.49 -27.55 -19.57
C VAL A 417 -7.57 -26.48 -19.39
N LEU A 418 -8.74 -26.87 -18.89
CA LEU A 418 -9.83 -25.94 -18.53
C LEU A 418 -9.55 -25.27 -17.18
N ARG A 419 -10.02 -24.02 -17.02
CA ARG A 419 -9.94 -23.26 -15.76
C ARG A 419 -10.75 -24.00 -14.68
N ASN A 420 -10.18 -24.12 -13.49
CA ASN A 420 -10.85 -24.73 -12.33
C ASN A 420 -10.97 -23.70 -11.19
N ARG A 421 -12.20 -23.26 -10.90
CA ARG A 421 -12.47 -22.27 -9.85
C ARG A 421 -12.13 -22.75 -8.44
N VAL A 422 -12.16 -24.06 -8.20
CA VAL A 422 -11.72 -24.65 -6.92
C VAL A 422 -10.22 -24.43 -6.74
N HIS A 423 -9.43 -24.66 -7.78
CA HIS A 423 -7.98 -24.42 -7.76
C HIS A 423 -7.66 -22.92 -7.64
N ASP A 424 -8.45 -22.07 -8.32
CA ASP A 424 -8.32 -20.62 -8.16
C ASP A 424 -8.58 -20.20 -6.71
N GLN A 425 -9.62 -20.75 -6.05
CA GLN A 425 -9.90 -20.44 -4.65
C GLN A 425 -8.79 -20.93 -3.72
N MET A 426 -8.22 -22.12 -3.96
CA MET A 426 -7.05 -22.58 -3.19
C MET A 426 -5.89 -21.58 -3.26
N LEU A 427 -5.59 -21.05 -4.46
CA LEU A 427 -4.55 -20.04 -4.62
C LEU A 427 -4.91 -18.73 -3.93
N ARG A 428 -6.18 -18.29 -3.95
CA ARG A 428 -6.62 -17.11 -3.18
C ARG A 428 -6.35 -17.29 -1.69
N GLU A 429 -6.79 -18.40 -1.11
CA GLU A 429 -6.59 -18.65 0.33
C GLU A 429 -5.11 -18.77 0.70
N ALA A 430 -4.30 -19.40 -0.16
CA ALA A 430 -2.85 -19.46 0.05
C ALA A 430 -2.23 -18.05 0.02
N LEU A 431 -2.58 -17.22 -0.96
CA LEU A 431 -2.09 -15.84 -1.08
C LEU A 431 -2.53 -14.96 0.11
N LEU A 432 -3.78 -15.10 0.56
CA LEU A 432 -4.28 -14.39 1.74
C LEU A 432 -3.59 -14.85 3.02
N THR A 433 -3.25 -16.14 3.15
CA THR A 433 -2.48 -16.67 4.28
C THR A 433 -1.10 -16.04 4.36
N VAL A 434 -0.41 -15.87 3.23
CA VAL A 434 1.01 -15.45 3.20
C VAL A 434 1.23 -13.94 3.15
N SER A 435 0.21 -13.12 3.40
CA SER A 435 0.39 -11.66 3.42
C SER A 435 1.46 -11.23 4.44
N SER A 436 2.32 -10.27 4.07
CA SER A 436 3.34 -9.73 4.99
C SER A 436 2.72 -9.03 6.21
N ASP A 437 1.49 -8.54 6.06
CA ASP A 437 0.71 -7.84 7.08
C ASP A 437 0.61 -8.61 8.39
N TRP A 438 0.42 -9.93 8.33
CA TRP A 438 0.19 -10.74 9.52
C TRP A 438 1.43 -10.77 10.41
N ALA A 439 2.60 -10.98 9.82
CA ALA A 439 3.85 -10.94 10.55
C ALA A 439 4.18 -9.52 11.02
N PHE A 440 3.88 -8.49 10.22
CA PHE A 440 4.06 -7.10 10.62
C PHE A 440 3.24 -6.74 11.87
N MET A 441 1.94 -7.04 11.88
CA MET A 441 1.04 -6.74 13.00
C MET A 441 1.41 -7.49 14.27
N VAL A 442 1.89 -8.74 14.15
CA VAL A 442 2.40 -9.51 15.29
C VAL A 442 3.69 -8.89 15.82
N SER A 443 4.67 -8.60 14.96
CA SER A 443 5.97 -8.02 15.35
C SER A 443 5.87 -6.62 15.95
N LYS A 444 4.82 -5.85 15.60
CA LYS A 444 4.55 -4.51 16.15
C LYS A 444 3.56 -4.48 17.29
N ASP A 445 2.97 -5.63 17.63
CA ASP A 445 1.93 -5.77 18.65
C ASP A 445 0.76 -4.77 18.47
N THR A 446 0.37 -4.52 17.21
CA THR A 446 -0.71 -3.58 16.87
C THR A 446 -2.07 -4.27 16.83
N ALA A 447 -2.10 -5.50 16.31
CA ALA A 447 -3.30 -6.34 16.24
C ALA A 447 -2.91 -7.84 16.16
N ALA A 448 -1.95 -8.27 17.00
CA ALA A 448 -1.32 -9.58 16.89
C ALA A 448 -2.30 -10.77 16.94
N ALA A 449 -3.36 -10.68 17.77
CA ALA A 449 -4.38 -11.72 17.84
C ALA A 449 -5.21 -11.81 16.55
N TYR A 450 -5.65 -10.66 16.03
CA TYR A 450 -6.36 -10.58 14.74
C TYR A 450 -5.51 -11.14 13.61
N ALA A 451 -4.24 -10.75 13.53
CA ALA A 451 -3.32 -11.21 12.48
C ALA A 451 -3.13 -12.73 12.47
N ARG A 452 -2.94 -13.36 13.64
CA ARG A 452 -2.83 -14.82 13.73
C ARG A 452 -4.14 -15.52 13.36
N ASP A 453 -5.27 -15.01 13.84
CA ASP A 453 -6.59 -15.55 13.53
C ASP A 453 -6.88 -15.51 12.01
N ARG A 454 -6.54 -14.39 11.36
CA ARG A 454 -6.66 -14.22 9.91
C ARG A 454 -5.79 -15.20 9.13
N ALA A 455 -4.50 -15.28 9.45
CA ALA A 455 -3.59 -16.22 8.80
C ALA A 455 -4.07 -17.67 8.95
N HIS A 456 -4.51 -18.06 10.15
CA HIS A 456 -5.02 -19.41 10.41
C HIS A 456 -6.37 -19.70 9.75
N THR A 457 -7.26 -18.71 9.63
CA THR A 457 -8.55 -18.86 8.92
C THR A 457 -8.32 -19.17 7.45
N HIS A 458 -7.48 -18.40 6.76
CA HIS A 458 -7.16 -18.66 5.35
C HIS A 458 -6.40 -19.98 5.16
N ALA A 459 -5.48 -20.31 6.09
CA ALA A 459 -4.79 -21.59 6.06
C ALA A 459 -5.76 -22.77 6.22
N HIS A 460 -6.77 -22.63 7.10
CA HIS A 460 -7.80 -23.64 7.29
C HIS A 460 -8.66 -23.80 6.04
N ALA A 461 -9.12 -22.69 5.44
CA ALA A 461 -9.87 -22.70 4.20
C ALA A 461 -9.12 -23.43 3.08
N LEU A 462 -7.84 -23.12 2.89
CA LEU A 462 -6.98 -23.82 1.94
C LEU A 462 -6.91 -25.32 2.23
N ARG A 463 -6.61 -25.70 3.48
CA ARG A 463 -6.44 -27.12 3.85
C ARG A 463 -7.69 -27.95 3.58
N GLU A 464 -8.88 -27.44 3.90
CA GLU A 464 -10.12 -28.17 3.67
C GLU A 464 -10.43 -28.33 2.17
N ILE A 465 -10.22 -27.27 1.38
CA ILE A 465 -10.40 -27.36 -0.08
C ILE A 465 -9.37 -28.34 -0.68
N ALA A 466 -8.10 -28.23 -0.28
CA ALA A 466 -7.02 -29.10 -0.76
C ALA A 466 -7.26 -30.57 -0.41
N ASP A 467 -7.72 -30.87 0.81
CA ASP A 467 -8.05 -32.24 1.22
C ASP A 467 -9.21 -32.83 0.39
N ALA A 468 -10.25 -32.03 0.12
CA ALA A 468 -11.36 -32.46 -0.73
C ALA A 468 -10.91 -32.74 -2.17
N VAL A 469 -10.03 -31.90 -2.73
CA VAL A 469 -9.42 -32.11 -4.06
C VAL A 469 -8.54 -33.37 -4.06
N ALA A 470 -7.63 -33.51 -3.09
CA ALA A 470 -6.71 -34.64 -3.01
C ALA A 470 -7.43 -35.99 -2.81
N SER A 471 -8.60 -35.97 -2.15
CA SER A 471 -9.45 -37.13 -1.92
C SER A 471 -10.41 -37.45 -3.09
N GLY A 472 -10.40 -36.66 -4.18
CA GLY A 472 -11.34 -36.81 -5.30
C GLY A 472 -12.80 -36.54 -4.93
N ARG A 473 -13.06 -35.74 -3.89
CA ARG A 473 -14.41 -35.39 -3.41
C ARG A 473 -14.92 -34.12 -4.11
N ASP A 474 -15.01 -34.15 -5.43
CA ASP A 474 -15.26 -32.98 -6.28
C ASP A 474 -16.45 -32.11 -5.82
N SER A 475 -17.61 -32.72 -5.56
CA SER A 475 -18.80 -31.99 -5.10
C SER A 475 -18.57 -31.30 -3.75
N ALA A 476 -17.75 -31.87 -2.86
CA ALA A 476 -17.39 -31.23 -1.60
C ALA A 476 -16.39 -30.10 -1.82
N ALA A 477 -15.40 -30.29 -2.70
CA ALA A 477 -14.42 -29.27 -3.03
C ALA A 477 -15.08 -28.02 -3.65
N VAL A 478 -16.05 -28.19 -4.55
CA VAL A 478 -16.85 -27.09 -5.11
C VAL A 478 -17.63 -26.36 -4.02
N ARG A 479 -18.35 -27.08 -3.15
CA ARG A 479 -19.11 -26.44 -2.05
C ARG A 479 -18.22 -25.66 -1.09
N LEU A 480 -17.05 -26.19 -0.74
CA LEU A 480 -16.08 -25.52 0.13
C LEU A 480 -15.53 -24.26 -0.55
N ALA A 481 -15.10 -24.38 -1.80
CA ALA A 481 -14.58 -23.24 -2.57
C ALA A 481 -15.64 -22.14 -2.74
N ASP A 482 -16.87 -22.48 -3.10
CA ASP A 482 -17.98 -21.52 -3.22
C ASP A 482 -18.36 -20.90 -1.87
N GLY A 483 -18.18 -21.63 -0.76
CA GLY A 483 -18.42 -21.15 0.60
C GLY A 483 -17.42 -20.06 0.99
N TRP A 484 -16.13 -20.37 0.91
CA TRP A 484 -15.05 -19.43 1.24
C TRP A 484 -15.00 -18.24 0.28
N ASN A 485 -15.30 -18.45 -1.02
CA ASN A 485 -15.36 -17.38 -2.01
C ASN A 485 -16.37 -16.27 -1.68
N ARG A 486 -17.37 -16.51 -0.83
CA ARG A 486 -18.31 -15.45 -0.42
C ARG A 486 -17.65 -14.30 0.33
N ALA A 487 -16.67 -14.62 1.18
CA ALA A 487 -15.87 -13.64 1.90
C ALA A 487 -14.59 -13.27 1.14
N ASP A 488 -14.02 -14.24 0.42
CA ASP A 488 -12.71 -14.14 -0.24
C ASP A 488 -12.86 -14.19 -1.78
N ASN A 489 -13.59 -13.21 -2.31
CA ASN A 489 -13.99 -13.10 -3.72
C ASN A 489 -12.99 -12.31 -4.61
N LEU A 490 -11.89 -11.83 -4.04
CA LEU A 490 -10.90 -11.00 -4.74
C LEU A 490 -10.22 -11.73 -5.92
N PHE A 491 -9.67 -10.94 -6.86
CA PHE A 491 -8.98 -11.42 -8.07
C PHE A 491 -9.84 -12.36 -8.95
N PRO A 492 -10.91 -11.84 -9.58
CA PRO A 492 -11.76 -12.64 -10.48
C PRO A 492 -10.99 -13.18 -11.70
N GLY A 493 -9.90 -12.51 -12.09
CA GLY A 493 -9.01 -12.91 -13.18
C GLY A 493 -8.01 -14.02 -12.83
N LEU A 494 -7.82 -14.33 -11.53
CA LEU A 494 -6.86 -15.33 -11.05
C LEU A 494 -7.11 -16.70 -11.69
N ASP A 495 -6.06 -17.31 -12.25
CA ASP A 495 -6.19 -18.58 -12.97
C ASP A 495 -5.06 -19.55 -12.61
N ALA A 496 -5.40 -20.63 -11.92
CA ALA A 496 -4.44 -21.63 -11.46
C ALA A 496 -3.65 -22.31 -12.59
N ARG A 497 -4.13 -22.24 -13.83
CA ARG A 497 -3.40 -22.78 -14.99
C ARG A 497 -2.14 -22.02 -15.33
N ARG A 498 -2.05 -20.75 -14.90
CA ARG A 498 -0.88 -19.88 -15.11
C ARG A 498 0.18 -20.02 -14.02
N LEU A 499 -0.05 -20.88 -13.01
CA LEU A 499 0.95 -21.21 -12.01
C LEU A 499 2.13 -21.94 -12.69
N PRO A 500 3.39 -21.48 -12.51
CA PRO A 500 4.55 -22.15 -13.09
C PRO A 500 4.64 -23.61 -12.66
N GLY A 501 4.99 -24.53 -13.57
CA GLY A 501 5.16 -25.96 -13.27
C GLY A 501 6.46 -26.26 -12.52
N ARG A 502 6.56 -27.47 -11.93
CA ARG A 502 7.70 -27.93 -11.12
C ARG A 502 9.07 -27.93 -11.83
N HIS A 503 9.08 -27.89 -13.17
CA HIS A 503 10.30 -27.91 -13.99
C HIS A 503 10.45 -26.70 -14.92
N GLY A 504 9.78 -25.56 -14.65
CA GLY A 504 9.96 -24.32 -15.44
C GLY A 504 9.53 -24.43 -16.91
N GLY A 505 8.87 -25.51 -17.30
CA GLY A 505 8.28 -25.64 -18.63
C GLY A 505 7.05 -24.74 -18.74
N LYS A 506 7.07 -23.82 -19.71
CA LYS A 506 5.87 -23.11 -20.15
C LYS A 506 4.81 -24.15 -20.53
N SER A 507 3.67 -24.14 -19.85
CA SER A 507 2.49 -24.93 -20.21
C SER A 507 1.80 -24.38 -21.45
#